data_AF-A0A8X7TDM0-F1
#
_entry.id   AF-A0A8X7TDM0-F1
#
_cell.length_a   1.000
_cell.length_b   1.000
_cell.length_c   1.000
_cell.angle_alpha   90.00
_cell.angle_beta   90.00
_cell.angle_gamma   90.00
#
_symmetry.space_group_name_H-M   'P 1'
#
loop_
_entity.id
_entity.type
_entity.pdbx_description
1 polymer ?
#
loop_
_entity_poly.entity_id
_entity_poly.type
_entity_poly.pdbx_seq_one_letter_code
_entity_poly.pdbx_strand_id
1 'polypeptide(L)'
;MVDRKRTIKVEDDESEDDTPLNKKIKLESKETTPVVDKKVAETAKNDEVKVEDANDNEQSNDDDDGAGEDNDDDGDGDDDDDDDDDDDDDDDEAEEERKRITNFNFDGEIYTFKERPSVIEEKEGKIEFRVVNNDNTKDSLIVLTGLKNIFQKQLPKMPREYISRLVYDRSHLSMAVVRKPLTVVGGITYRPFNNREFAEIVFCAISSTEQVRGYGAHLMNHLKDYVRATSPIKYFLTYADNYAIGYFKKQGFTKEITLDKSVWMGYIKDYEGGTLMQCSMLPSILRYLDSGKILLLQKAAIERKIRSRSKSNIVRPGLQIFKTNKNVTLDYKDIPGLAEAGWSEEMDKLAQKPKRGPHYNFMVTLFSEMQNHPSAWPFAVPVNKDEVPDYYDVIKEPMDLSTMESKLENDKYESFDQFLYDARLIFKNCRSYNSESTTYFKNANKLEKFMNNKIKDSAEYSHYLD
;
A
#
# COMPACT_ATOMS: atom_id res chain seq x y z
N MET A 1 38.56 3.20 53.16
CA MET A 1 39.33 4.10 52.28
C MET A 1 38.53 4.29 50.99
N VAL A 2 37.69 5.31 51.00
CA VAL A 2 37.70 6.48 50.10
C VAL A 2 36.85 6.26 48.84
N ASP A 3 35.60 6.70 48.98
CA ASP A 3 34.76 7.25 47.91
C ASP A 3 35.56 8.18 46.99
N ARG A 4 35.44 7.98 45.67
CA ARG A 4 35.60 9.07 44.70
C ARG A 4 34.51 8.98 43.63
N LYS A 5 33.45 9.76 43.88
CA LYS A 5 32.54 10.31 42.89
C LYS A 5 33.34 10.85 41.70
N ARG A 6 33.03 10.38 40.48
CA ARG A 6 33.40 11.07 39.24
C ARG A 6 32.32 12.11 38.94
N THR A 7 32.65 13.35 39.22
CA THR A 7 31.91 14.54 38.76
C THR A 7 32.32 14.79 37.31
N ILE A 8 31.36 14.74 36.39
CA ILE A 8 31.53 15.20 35.01
C ILE A 8 31.36 16.72 35.04
N LYS A 9 32.40 17.46 34.64
CA LYS A 9 32.29 18.89 34.34
C LYS A 9 31.86 19.02 32.89
N VAL A 10 30.76 19.74 32.70
CA VAL A 10 30.34 20.31 31.42
C VAL A 10 31.13 21.61 31.28
N GLU A 11 31.93 21.72 30.22
CA GLU A 11 32.48 22.99 29.77
C GLU A 11 31.65 23.40 28.54
N ASP A 12 30.99 24.54 28.66
CA ASP A 12 30.29 25.24 27.61
C ASP A 12 31.33 25.88 26.69
N ASP A 13 31.37 25.48 25.42
CA ASP A 13 32.08 26.21 24.37
C ASP A 13 31.07 26.51 23.25
N GLU A 14 30.54 27.73 23.30
CA GLU A 14 29.80 28.36 22.21
C GLU A 14 30.77 28.62 21.06
N SER A 15 30.57 27.96 19.92
CA SER A 15 31.02 28.51 18.64
C SER A 15 30.04 28.17 17.53
N GLU A 16 29.43 29.24 17.02
CA GLU A 16 28.62 29.30 15.80
C GLU A 16 29.53 29.09 14.59
N ASP A 17 29.31 28.02 13.79
CA ASP A 17 29.46 28.06 12.33
C ASP A 17 28.98 26.73 11.72
N ASP A 18 27.73 26.66 11.26
CA ASP A 18 27.23 25.51 10.48
C ASP A 18 26.72 26.02 9.12
N THR A 19 27.67 26.41 8.29
CA THR A 19 27.44 26.78 6.89
C THR A 19 27.43 25.50 6.00
N PRO A 20 26.42 25.28 5.14
CA PRO A 20 26.27 24.03 4.40
C PRO A 20 27.36 23.78 3.33
N LEU A 21 27.96 22.59 3.35
CA LEU A 21 28.88 22.07 2.33
C LEU A 21 28.19 21.84 0.97
N ASN A 22 28.05 22.91 0.20
CA ASN A 22 27.62 22.87 -1.20
C ASN A 22 28.86 22.94 -2.12
N LYS A 23 29.53 21.79 -2.38
CA LYS A 23 30.57 21.71 -3.41
C LYS A 23 30.00 21.20 -4.73
N LYS A 24 29.67 22.17 -5.60
CA LYS A 24 29.47 21.99 -7.04
C LYS A 24 30.70 21.34 -7.67
N ILE A 25 30.54 20.14 -8.22
CA ILE A 25 31.51 19.56 -9.16
C ILE A 25 31.11 20.02 -10.56
N LYS A 26 31.95 20.87 -11.16
CA LYS A 26 31.93 21.24 -12.59
C LYS A 26 32.38 20.02 -13.40
N LEU A 27 31.51 19.53 -14.28
CA LEU A 27 31.88 18.63 -15.38
C LEU A 27 32.24 19.49 -16.59
N GLU A 28 33.51 19.50 -16.97
CA GLU A 28 33.98 20.04 -18.25
C GLU A 28 33.89 18.95 -19.32
N SER A 29 33.17 19.27 -20.40
CA SER A 29 33.04 18.47 -21.60
C SER A 29 34.31 18.56 -22.45
N LYS A 30 34.96 17.42 -22.71
CA LYS A 30 35.89 17.28 -23.83
C LYS A 30 35.28 16.37 -24.89
N GLU A 31 34.88 17.00 -25.98
CA GLU A 31 34.59 16.34 -27.25
C GLU A 31 35.89 15.77 -27.82
N THR A 32 35.87 14.48 -28.16
CA THR A 32 36.83 13.89 -29.10
C THR A 32 36.04 13.01 -30.07
N THR A 33 35.86 13.52 -31.28
CA THR A 33 35.43 12.80 -32.48
C THR A 33 36.42 11.70 -32.86
N PRO A 34 35.96 10.55 -33.39
CA PRO A 34 36.77 9.76 -34.29
C PRO A 34 36.29 9.91 -35.74
N VAL A 35 37.30 10.00 -36.60
CA VAL A 35 37.29 10.18 -38.04
C VAL A 35 36.75 8.92 -38.74
N VAL A 36 35.96 9.16 -39.79
CA VAL A 36 35.52 8.17 -40.78
C VAL A 36 36.64 7.97 -41.79
N ASP A 37 37.04 6.72 -42.03
CA ASP A 37 37.74 6.34 -43.26
C ASP A 37 37.04 5.16 -43.93
N LYS A 38 36.59 5.40 -45.17
CA LYS A 38 36.04 4.43 -46.12
C LYS A 38 37.18 3.88 -46.99
N LYS A 39 37.17 2.57 -47.25
CA LYS A 39 37.56 1.93 -48.54
C LYS A 39 36.92 0.53 -48.56
N VAL A 40 35.86 0.27 -49.34
CA VAL A 40 35.75 0.00 -50.81
C VAL A 40 35.76 -1.50 -51.14
N ALA A 41 34.62 -1.94 -51.72
CA ALA A 41 34.39 -2.97 -52.76
C ALA A 41 34.70 -4.46 -52.45
N GLU A 42 34.00 -5.47 -52.98
CA GLU A 42 33.01 -5.58 -54.07
C GLU A 42 32.35 -6.99 -54.07
N THR A 43 31.16 -7.09 -54.71
CA THR A 43 30.55 -8.30 -55.36
C THR A 43 30.08 -9.48 -54.47
N ALA A 44 28.95 -10.16 -54.68
CA ALA A 44 28.14 -10.41 -55.89
C ALA A 44 26.66 -10.81 -55.58
N LYS A 45 25.76 -10.42 -56.49
CA LYS A 45 24.67 -11.18 -57.17
C LYS A 45 23.72 -12.08 -56.34
N ASN A 46 22.43 -11.71 -56.28
CA ASN A 46 21.28 -12.18 -57.10
C ASN A 46 20.67 -13.50 -56.61
N ASP A 47 19.40 -13.49 -56.20
CA ASP A 47 18.29 -14.01 -57.01
C ASP A 47 16.94 -13.85 -56.26
N GLU A 48 15.99 -13.19 -56.95
CA GLU A 48 14.56 -13.21 -56.67
C GLU A 48 13.95 -14.49 -57.25
N VAL A 49 12.95 -15.11 -56.58
CA VAL A 49 11.77 -15.69 -57.25
C VAL A 49 10.56 -15.69 -56.28
N LYS A 50 9.43 -15.12 -56.76
CA LYS A 50 8.04 -15.30 -56.33
C LYS A 50 7.41 -16.51 -57.04
N VAL A 51 6.43 -17.20 -56.42
CA VAL A 51 5.15 -17.73 -57.01
C VAL A 51 4.25 -18.09 -55.79
N GLU A 52 3.04 -17.57 -55.53
CA GLU A 52 1.71 -17.57 -56.17
C GLU A 52 0.94 -18.92 -56.22
N ASP A 53 -0.34 -18.79 -55.84
CA ASP A 53 -1.49 -19.69 -55.59
C ASP A 53 -1.75 -20.93 -56.47
N ALA A 54 -2.50 -21.90 -55.91
CA ALA A 54 -3.77 -22.39 -56.47
C ALA A 54 -4.54 -23.37 -55.53
N ASN A 55 -5.86 -23.21 -55.53
CA ASN A 55 -6.91 -24.09 -55.02
C ASN A 55 -6.86 -25.52 -55.60
N ASP A 56 -7.46 -26.49 -54.92
CA ASP A 56 -8.63 -27.20 -55.47
C ASP A 56 -9.43 -27.99 -54.42
N ASN A 57 -10.70 -28.11 -54.75
CA ASN A 57 -11.87 -28.57 -54.01
C ASN A 57 -12.23 -30.02 -54.41
N GLU A 58 -13.03 -30.71 -53.61
CA GLU A 58 -13.98 -31.83 -53.91
C GLU A 58 -14.04 -32.78 -52.69
N GLN A 59 -15.13 -32.91 -51.91
CA GLN A 59 -16.55 -33.20 -52.16
C GLN A 59 -16.87 -34.71 -52.24
N SER A 60 -17.57 -35.22 -51.22
CA SER A 60 -18.70 -36.19 -51.30
C SER A 60 -19.08 -36.60 -49.85
N ASN A 61 -20.23 -36.24 -49.29
CA ASN A 61 -21.62 -36.64 -49.59
C ASN A 61 -22.04 -38.01 -49.04
N ASP A 62 -23.31 -38.02 -48.65
CA ASP A 62 -24.26 -39.10 -48.37
C ASP A 62 -24.30 -39.55 -46.90
N ASP A 63 -25.24 -39.07 -46.10
CA ASP A 63 -26.71 -39.19 -46.12
C ASP A 63 -27.20 -40.41 -45.33
N ASP A 64 -28.17 -40.08 -44.48
CA ASP A 64 -29.44 -40.79 -44.27
C ASP A 64 -29.67 -41.56 -42.97
N ASP A 65 -30.82 -41.17 -42.37
CA ASP A 65 -31.76 -41.91 -41.54
C ASP A 65 -31.28 -42.59 -40.25
N GLY A 66 -31.96 -42.46 -39.11
CA GLY A 66 -33.37 -42.18 -38.90
C GLY A 66 -33.88 -43.12 -37.81
N ALA A 67 -34.20 -42.53 -36.65
CA ALA A 67 -35.17 -42.90 -35.61
C ALA A 67 -35.50 -44.37 -35.26
N GLY A 68 -35.66 -44.60 -33.95
CA GLY A 68 -36.51 -45.64 -33.35
C GLY A 68 -35.71 -46.53 -32.39
N GLU A 69 -35.80 -46.39 -31.07
CA GLU A 69 -36.95 -46.56 -30.15
C GLU A 69 -36.64 -47.75 -29.22
N ASP A 70 -36.90 -47.51 -27.94
CA ASP A 70 -37.42 -48.47 -26.96
C ASP A 70 -36.51 -49.42 -26.15
N ASN A 71 -36.40 -49.01 -24.87
CA ASN A 71 -36.85 -49.69 -23.65
C ASN A 71 -35.94 -50.74 -22.95
N ASP A 72 -35.63 -50.35 -21.70
CA ASP A 72 -35.74 -51.07 -20.43
C ASP A 72 -35.10 -52.47 -20.30
N ASP A 73 -34.08 -52.58 -19.44
CA ASP A 73 -34.12 -53.52 -18.31
C ASP A 73 -33.05 -53.21 -17.24
N ASP A 74 -33.40 -53.52 -16.00
CA ASP A 74 -32.71 -53.25 -14.73
C ASP A 74 -31.42 -54.09 -14.52
N GLY A 75 -30.49 -53.58 -13.69
CA GLY A 75 -29.57 -54.46 -12.96
C GLY A 75 -28.24 -53.85 -12.52
N ASP A 76 -28.16 -53.52 -11.23
CA ASP A 76 -27.00 -53.28 -10.36
C ASP A 76 -25.59 -53.63 -10.88
N GLY A 77 -24.68 -52.66 -10.75
CA GLY A 77 -23.24 -52.85 -10.76
C GLY A 77 -22.56 -51.61 -10.22
N ASP A 78 -22.16 -51.66 -8.94
CA ASP A 78 -21.19 -50.75 -8.35
C ASP A 78 -19.93 -50.69 -9.22
N ASP A 79 -19.56 -49.52 -9.72
CA ASP A 79 -18.18 -49.19 -10.06
C ASP A 79 -17.95 -47.71 -9.72
N ASP A 80 -17.01 -47.51 -8.80
CA ASP A 80 -16.46 -46.24 -8.35
C ASP A 80 -15.79 -45.52 -9.54
N ASP A 81 -16.32 -44.37 -9.97
CA ASP A 81 -15.60 -43.39 -10.80
C ASP A 81 -15.85 -41.99 -10.19
N ASP A 82 -15.21 -41.75 -9.04
CA ASP A 82 -14.90 -40.41 -8.56
C ASP A 82 -13.61 -39.95 -9.27
N ASP A 83 -13.67 -38.72 -9.79
CA ASP A 83 -12.59 -37.74 -9.93
C ASP A 83 -11.46 -38.01 -10.94
N ASP A 84 -11.50 -37.30 -12.08
CA ASP A 84 -10.29 -36.81 -12.79
C ASP A 84 -10.66 -35.69 -13.80
N ASP A 85 -11.36 -34.64 -13.37
CA ASP A 85 -11.67 -33.45 -14.21
C ASP A 85 -11.26 -32.11 -13.55
N ASP A 86 -10.28 -32.11 -12.64
CA ASP A 86 -9.84 -30.91 -11.88
C ASP A 86 -8.40 -30.43 -12.19
N ASP A 87 -7.75 -30.92 -13.26
CA ASP A 87 -6.36 -30.55 -13.58
C ASP A 87 -6.20 -29.38 -14.59
N ASP A 88 -7.28 -28.86 -15.18
CA ASP A 88 -7.21 -27.78 -16.19
C ASP A 88 -7.21 -26.35 -15.60
N ASP A 89 -7.64 -26.14 -14.34
CA ASP A 89 -7.75 -24.80 -13.74
C ASP A 89 -6.39 -24.25 -13.20
N ASP A 90 -5.44 -25.12 -12.85
CA ASP A 90 -4.15 -24.72 -12.26
C ASP A 90 -3.16 -24.18 -13.33
N ASP A 91 -3.25 -24.67 -14.57
CA ASP A 91 -2.38 -24.24 -15.67
C ASP A 91 -2.77 -22.84 -16.20
N ASP A 92 -4.07 -22.50 -16.18
CA ASP A 92 -4.59 -21.20 -16.60
C ASP A 92 -4.17 -20.06 -15.63
N GLU A 93 -4.18 -20.32 -14.33
CA GLU A 93 -3.78 -19.32 -13.32
C GLU A 93 -2.27 -19.04 -13.38
N ALA A 94 -1.46 -20.09 -13.60
CA ALA A 94 -0.02 -19.98 -13.79
C ALA A 94 0.35 -19.25 -15.10
N GLU A 95 -0.43 -19.44 -16.18
CA GLU A 95 -0.22 -18.75 -17.45
C GLU A 95 -0.58 -17.25 -17.35
N GLU A 96 -1.69 -16.93 -16.67
CA GLU A 96 -2.04 -15.54 -16.33
C GLU A 96 -0.96 -14.86 -15.49
N GLU A 97 -0.34 -15.57 -14.55
CA GLU A 97 0.70 -15.01 -13.72
C GLU A 97 1.98 -14.69 -14.51
N ARG A 98 2.34 -15.54 -15.49
CA ARG A 98 3.46 -15.28 -16.42
C ARG A 98 3.19 -14.09 -17.34
N LYS A 99 1.95 -13.93 -17.84
CA LYS A 99 1.54 -12.78 -18.67
C LYS A 99 1.69 -11.43 -17.95
N ARG A 100 1.67 -11.43 -16.61
CA ARG A 100 1.85 -10.21 -15.78
C ARG A 100 3.30 -9.75 -15.66
N ILE A 101 4.26 -10.55 -16.10
CA ILE A 101 5.69 -10.24 -15.99
C ILE A 101 6.13 -9.43 -17.21
N THR A 102 6.56 -8.21 -16.97
CA THR A 102 7.10 -7.32 -18.00
C THR A 102 8.61 -7.19 -17.86
N ASN A 103 9.30 -7.18 -18.99
CA ASN A 103 10.74 -6.90 -19.04
C ASN A 103 10.95 -5.51 -19.63
N PHE A 104 11.89 -4.75 -19.06
CA PHE A 104 12.28 -3.45 -19.59
C PHE A 104 13.79 -3.27 -19.49
N ASN A 105 14.38 -2.55 -20.44
CA ASN A 105 15.79 -2.22 -20.46
C ASN A 105 16.02 -0.89 -19.72
N PHE A 106 16.95 -0.88 -18.78
CA PHE A 106 17.45 0.34 -18.16
C PHE A 106 18.98 0.25 -18.03
N ASP A 107 19.69 1.25 -18.55
CA ASP A 107 21.16 1.32 -18.52
C ASP A 107 21.87 0.07 -19.11
N GLY A 108 21.26 -0.55 -20.12
CA GLY A 108 21.80 -1.75 -20.78
C GLY A 108 21.54 -3.06 -20.04
N GLU A 109 20.85 -3.03 -18.91
CA GLU A 109 20.44 -4.21 -18.14
C GLU A 109 18.93 -4.44 -18.27
N ILE A 110 18.52 -5.71 -18.40
CA ILE A 110 17.11 -6.10 -18.48
C ILE A 110 16.59 -6.34 -17.07
N TYR A 111 15.54 -5.62 -16.71
CA TYR A 111 14.84 -5.73 -15.44
C TYR A 111 13.47 -6.36 -15.64
N THR A 112 13.10 -7.23 -14.70
CA THR A 112 11.81 -7.92 -14.69
C THR A 112 10.90 -7.33 -13.63
N PHE A 113 9.66 -7.00 -14.00
CA PHE A 113 8.67 -6.38 -13.12
C PHE A 113 7.28 -6.97 -13.34
N LYS A 114 6.69 -7.49 -12.26
CA LYS A 114 5.31 -7.98 -12.25
C LYS A 114 4.34 -6.81 -12.17
N GLU A 115 3.63 -6.55 -13.25
CA GLU A 115 2.61 -5.50 -13.30
C GLU A 115 1.29 -5.97 -12.68
N ARG A 116 0.46 -5.00 -12.27
CA ARG A 116 -0.85 -5.29 -11.70
C ARG A 116 -1.87 -5.54 -12.83
N PRO A 117 -2.93 -6.33 -12.58
CA PRO A 117 -3.95 -6.62 -13.60
C PRO A 117 -4.53 -5.36 -14.26
N SER A 118 -4.85 -4.35 -13.45
CA SER A 118 -5.36 -3.06 -13.93
C SER A 118 -4.43 -2.30 -14.89
N VAL A 119 -3.11 -2.47 -14.80
CA VAL A 119 -2.16 -1.82 -15.72
C VAL A 119 -2.12 -2.55 -17.06
N ILE A 120 -2.23 -3.88 -17.02
CA ILE A 120 -2.24 -4.74 -18.21
C ILE A 120 -3.53 -4.52 -19.00
N GLU A 121 -4.67 -4.51 -18.31
CA GLU A 121 -5.96 -4.20 -18.94
C GLU A 121 -5.99 -2.82 -19.60
N GLU A 122 -5.28 -1.83 -19.04
CA GLU A 122 -5.16 -0.51 -19.67
C GLU A 122 -4.29 -0.58 -20.94
N LYS A 123 -3.16 -1.29 -20.89
CA LYS A 123 -2.27 -1.47 -22.05
C LYS A 123 -2.95 -2.23 -23.19
N GLU A 124 -3.76 -3.23 -22.86
CA GLU A 124 -4.60 -3.96 -23.81
C GLU A 124 -5.80 -3.12 -24.29
N GLY A 125 -6.04 -1.96 -23.69
CA GLY A 125 -7.12 -1.05 -24.04
C GLY A 125 -8.51 -1.56 -23.64
N LYS A 126 -8.60 -2.53 -22.72
CA LYS A 126 -9.87 -3.02 -22.13
C LYS A 126 -10.49 -1.97 -21.19
N ILE A 127 -9.63 -1.25 -20.48
CA ILE A 127 -10.02 -0.11 -19.63
C ILE A 127 -9.31 1.17 -20.09
N GLU A 128 -9.84 2.30 -19.65
CA GLU A 128 -9.23 3.62 -19.84
C GLU A 128 -9.58 4.54 -18.66
N PHE A 129 -8.72 5.54 -18.43
CA PHE A 129 -8.92 6.56 -17.42
C PHE A 129 -9.34 7.86 -18.09
N ARG A 130 -10.56 8.32 -17.80
CA ARG A 130 -11.13 9.55 -18.37
C ARG A 130 -11.39 10.58 -17.30
N VAL A 131 -10.95 11.81 -17.54
CA VAL A 131 -11.33 12.95 -16.72
C VAL A 131 -12.56 13.60 -17.35
N VAL A 132 -13.66 13.63 -16.61
CA VAL A 132 -14.95 14.17 -17.04
C VAL A 132 -15.46 15.19 -16.04
N ASN A 133 -16.21 16.17 -16.53
CA ASN A 133 -16.97 17.12 -15.73
C ASN A 133 -18.35 17.34 -16.39
N ASN A 134 -19.22 18.10 -15.73
CA ASN A 134 -20.53 18.41 -16.30
C ASN A 134 -20.43 19.50 -17.39
N ASP A 135 -19.97 19.08 -18.57
CA ASP A 135 -19.83 19.87 -19.79
C ASP A 135 -21.08 19.85 -20.69
N ASN A 136 -22.19 19.28 -20.21
CA ASN A 136 -23.43 19.00 -20.96
C ASN A 136 -23.27 18.04 -22.16
N THR A 137 -22.17 17.30 -22.29
CA THR A 137 -22.05 16.26 -23.32
C THR A 137 -22.69 14.95 -22.86
N LYS A 138 -23.22 14.18 -23.82
CA LYS A 138 -23.91 12.90 -23.54
C LYS A 138 -22.96 11.90 -22.86
N ASP A 139 -21.73 11.80 -23.37
CA ASP A 139 -20.74 10.84 -22.89
C ASP A 139 -20.29 11.17 -21.46
N SER A 140 -19.95 12.43 -21.18
CA SER A 140 -19.62 12.87 -19.82
C SER A 140 -20.78 12.64 -18.85
N LEU A 141 -22.03 12.90 -19.27
CA LEU A 141 -23.20 12.63 -18.44
C LEU A 141 -23.41 11.14 -18.16
N ILE A 142 -23.18 10.25 -19.13
CA ILE A 142 -23.25 8.80 -18.91
C ILE A 142 -22.22 8.38 -17.87
N VAL A 143 -20.97 8.83 -18.01
CA VAL A 143 -19.88 8.50 -17.08
C VAL A 143 -20.15 9.04 -15.68
N LEU A 144 -20.56 10.30 -15.57
CA LEU A 144 -20.92 10.92 -14.28
C LEU A 144 -22.11 10.22 -13.62
N THR A 145 -23.11 9.79 -14.40
CA THR A 145 -24.25 9.01 -13.89
C THR A 145 -23.79 7.66 -13.35
N GLY A 146 -22.90 6.96 -14.07
CA GLY A 146 -22.30 5.72 -13.62
C GLY A 146 -21.52 5.89 -12.31
N LEU A 147 -20.69 6.92 -12.22
CA LEU A 147 -19.95 7.27 -11.01
C LEU A 147 -20.86 7.59 -9.83
N LYS A 148 -21.87 8.44 -10.04
CA LYS A 148 -22.89 8.75 -9.03
C LYS A 148 -23.49 7.45 -8.46
N ASN A 149 -23.90 6.52 -9.32
CA ASN A 149 -24.52 5.27 -8.88
C ASN A 149 -23.55 4.40 -8.06
N ILE A 150 -22.26 4.37 -8.43
CA ILE A 150 -21.22 3.67 -7.66
C ILE A 150 -21.04 4.34 -6.29
N PHE A 151 -20.87 5.67 -6.25
CA PHE A 151 -20.71 6.40 -4.99
C PHE A 151 -21.91 6.21 -4.06
N GLN A 152 -23.14 6.25 -4.60
CA GLN A 152 -24.35 6.03 -3.80
C GLN A 152 -24.45 4.63 -3.20
N LYS A 153 -23.86 3.62 -3.85
CA LYS A 153 -23.82 2.23 -3.34
C LYS A 153 -22.66 2.03 -2.36
N GLN A 154 -21.47 2.54 -2.68
CA GLN A 154 -20.25 2.31 -1.91
C GLN A 154 -20.10 3.26 -0.70
N LEU A 155 -20.80 4.39 -0.69
CA LEU A 155 -20.78 5.39 0.40
C LEU A 155 -22.18 5.54 1.02
N PRO A 156 -22.70 4.53 1.74
CA PRO A 156 -24.07 4.54 2.26
C PRO A 156 -24.32 5.61 3.33
N LYS A 157 -23.26 6.12 3.99
CA LYS A 157 -23.36 7.21 4.96
C LYS A 157 -23.58 8.59 4.33
N MET A 158 -23.33 8.71 3.01
CA MET A 158 -23.46 9.97 2.29
C MET A 158 -24.86 10.09 1.66
N PRO A 159 -25.58 11.20 1.87
CA PRO A 159 -26.90 11.38 1.26
C PRO A 159 -26.87 11.31 -0.28
N ARG A 160 -27.85 10.64 -0.87
CA ARG A 160 -27.91 10.40 -2.32
C ARG A 160 -28.01 11.69 -3.14
N GLU A 161 -28.75 12.65 -2.64
CA GLU A 161 -28.92 13.99 -3.22
C GLU A 161 -27.61 14.77 -3.14
N TYR A 162 -26.88 14.64 -2.02
CA TYR A 162 -25.60 15.28 -1.81
C TYR A 162 -24.56 14.80 -2.83
N ILE A 163 -24.44 13.48 -3.00
CA ILE A 163 -23.56 12.87 -4.02
C ILE A 163 -23.92 13.39 -5.41
N SER A 164 -25.21 13.32 -5.77
CA SER A 164 -25.66 13.74 -7.10
C SER A 164 -25.32 15.21 -7.36
N ARG A 165 -25.55 16.09 -6.37
CA ARG A 165 -25.30 17.52 -6.49
C ARG A 165 -23.83 17.81 -6.76
N LEU A 166 -22.90 17.14 -6.06
CA LEU A 166 -21.46 17.40 -6.22
C LEU A 166 -20.86 16.73 -7.45
N VAL A 167 -21.30 15.51 -7.81
CA VAL A 167 -20.83 14.82 -9.02
C VAL A 167 -21.20 15.60 -10.29
N TYR A 168 -22.38 16.23 -10.32
CA TYR A 168 -22.82 17.07 -11.44
C TYR A 168 -22.43 18.54 -11.33
N ASP A 169 -21.73 18.94 -10.26
CA ASP A 169 -21.29 20.32 -10.08
C ASP A 169 -20.15 20.63 -11.06
N ARG A 170 -20.25 21.77 -11.76
CA ARG A 170 -19.28 22.16 -12.79
C ARG A 170 -17.90 22.54 -12.25
N SER A 171 -17.81 22.87 -10.96
CA SER A 171 -16.53 23.13 -10.29
C SER A 171 -15.83 21.86 -9.82
N HIS A 172 -16.47 20.69 -9.95
CA HIS A 172 -15.90 19.40 -9.62
C HIS A 172 -15.51 18.66 -10.90
N LEU A 173 -14.41 17.91 -10.81
CA LEU A 173 -13.92 17.02 -11.85
C LEU A 173 -13.97 15.60 -11.31
N SER A 174 -14.24 14.65 -12.20
CA SER A 174 -14.22 13.23 -11.87
C SER A 174 -13.26 12.50 -12.78
N MET A 175 -12.29 11.80 -12.20
CA MET A 175 -11.50 10.80 -12.93
C MET A 175 -12.20 9.45 -12.80
N ALA A 176 -12.65 8.91 -13.93
CA ALA A 176 -13.37 7.64 -14.01
C ALA A 176 -12.48 6.55 -14.61
N VAL A 177 -12.59 5.35 -14.07
CA VAL A 177 -12.13 4.11 -14.71
C VAL A 177 -13.29 3.58 -15.53
N VAL A 178 -13.12 3.54 -16.85
CA VAL A 178 -14.14 3.10 -17.80
C VAL A 178 -13.65 1.84 -18.50
N ARG A 179 -14.45 0.77 -18.45
CA ARG A 179 -14.28 -0.42 -19.27
C ARG A 179 -15.04 -0.22 -20.58
N LYS A 180 -14.41 -0.51 -21.72
CA LYS A 180 -15.07 -0.34 -23.02
C LYS A 180 -16.31 -1.24 -23.13
N PRO A 181 -17.40 -0.77 -23.77
CA PRO A 181 -17.50 0.49 -24.50
C PRO A 181 -17.69 1.75 -23.62
N LEU A 182 -18.40 1.69 -22.48
CA LEU A 182 -18.68 2.86 -21.62
C LEU A 182 -19.10 2.49 -20.18
N THR A 183 -18.69 1.32 -19.70
CA THR A 183 -19.06 0.80 -18.37
C THR A 183 -18.15 1.41 -17.30
N VAL A 184 -18.73 2.13 -16.35
CA VAL A 184 -17.95 2.73 -15.25
C VAL A 184 -17.63 1.68 -14.19
N VAL A 185 -16.35 1.52 -13.88
CA VAL A 185 -15.84 0.59 -12.85
C VAL A 185 -15.66 1.28 -11.51
N GLY A 186 -15.29 2.56 -11.52
CA GLY A 186 -15.06 3.36 -10.33
C GLY A 186 -14.48 4.73 -10.66
N GLY A 187 -14.22 5.54 -9.65
CA GLY A 187 -13.64 6.87 -9.88
C GLY A 187 -13.36 7.68 -8.62
N ILE A 188 -12.73 8.83 -8.86
CA ILE A 188 -12.47 9.86 -7.86
C ILE A 188 -13.10 11.16 -8.33
N THR A 189 -13.95 11.75 -7.52
CA THR A 189 -14.44 13.12 -7.71
C THR A 189 -13.62 14.05 -6.82
N TYR A 190 -13.04 15.08 -7.41
CA TYR A 190 -12.21 16.06 -6.72
C TYR A 190 -12.56 17.49 -7.16
N ARG A 191 -12.28 18.45 -6.27
CA ARG A 191 -12.47 19.87 -6.51
C ARG A 191 -11.11 20.57 -6.48
N PRO A 192 -10.61 21.08 -7.62
CA PRO A 192 -9.33 21.76 -7.66
C PRO A 192 -9.42 23.20 -7.13
N PHE A 193 -8.46 23.59 -6.30
CA PHE A 193 -8.23 24.97 -5.87
C PHE A 193 -6.87 25.43 -6.40
N ASN A 194 -6.77 25.65 -7.71
CA ASN A 194 -5.50 25.98 -8.40
C ASN A 194 -4.75 27.15 -7.76
N ASN A 195 -5.46 28.20 -7.34
CA ASN A 195 -4.87 29.39 -6.70
C ASN A 195 -4.27 29.12 -5.30
N ARG A 196 -4.61 27.97 -4.71
CA ARG A 196 -4.19 27.54 -3.37
C ARG A 196 -3.33 26.28 -3.40
N GLU A 197 -2.95 25.83 -4.61
CA GLU A 197 -2.09 24.67 -4.86
C GLU A 197 -2.58 23.34 -4.25
N PHE A 198 -3.86 23.21 -3.92
CA PHE A 198 -4.44 21.96 -3.40
C PHE A 198 -5.74 21.56 -4.13
N ALA A 199 -6.09 20.27 -4.05
CA ALA A 199 -7.40 19.77 -4.44
C ALA A 199 -8.05 19.01 -3.27
N GLU A 200 -9.37 19.17 -3.15
CA GLU A 200 -10.19 18.39 -2.23
C GLU A 200 -10.64 17.11 -2.93
N ILE A 201 -10.31 15.94 -2.41
CA ILE A 201 -10.92 14.67 -2.83
C ILE A 201 -12.24 14.54 -2.09
N VAL A 202 -13.33 14.57 -2.85
CA VAL A 202 -14.71 14.55 -2.31
C VAL A 202 -15.22 13.12 -2.23
N PHE A 203 -15.05 12.35 -3.30
CA PHE A 203 -15.47 10.95 -3.36
C PHE A 203 -14.38 10.09 -3.97
N CYS A 204 -14.20 8.89 -3.43
CA CYS A 204 -13.29 7.88 -3.97
C CYS A 204 -13.92 6.50 -3.75
N ALA A 205 -14.28 5.81 -4.83
CA ALA A 205 -14.87 4.48 -4.73
C ALA A 205 -14.64 3.67 -6.00
N ILE A 206 -14.52 2.35 -5.83
CA ILE A 206 -14.49 1.34 -6.89
C ILE A 206 -15.68 0.40 -6.66
N SER A 207 -16.31 -0.07 -7.74
CA SER A 207 -17.37 -1.08 -7.69
C SER A 207 -16.90 -2.30 -6.91
N SER A 208 -17.74 -2.81 -6.00
CA SER A 208 -17.43 -3.96 -5.14
C SER A 208 -17.03 -5.22 -5.92
N THR A 209 -17.61 -5.43 -7.10
CA THR A 209 -17.29 -6.54 -8.02
C THR A 209 -15.87 -6.48 -8.56
N GLU A 210 -15.23 -5.31 -8.52
CA GLU A 210 -13.93 -5.03 -9.13
C GLU A 210 -12.91 -4.56 -8.07
N GLN A 211 -13.24 -4.71 -6.78
CA GLN A 211 -12.29 -4.43 -5.70
C GLN A 211 -11.16 -5.48 -5.70
N VAL A 212 -10.05 -5.19 -5.02
CA VAL A 212 -8.85 -6.06 -4.91
C VAL A 212 -8.01 -6.20 -6.19
N ARG A 213 -8.54 -5.92 -7.39
CA ARG A 213 -7.78 -5.92 -8.68
C ARG A 213 -6.77 -4.77 -8.86
N GLY A 214 -6.62 -3.92 -7.85
CA GLY A 214 -5.64 -2.83 -7.81
C GLY A 214 -6.08 -1.52 -8.48
N TYR A 215 -7.29 -1.45 -9.05
CA TYR A 215 -7.80 -0.24 -9.72
C TYR A 215 -7.73 1.00 -8.83
N GLY A 216 -8.02 0.90 -7.53
CA GLY A 216 -7.97 2.05 -6.63
C GLY A 216 -6.58 2.69 -6.50
N ALA A 217 -5.52 1.90 -6.50
CA ALA A 217 -4.16 2.42 -6.48
C ALA A 217 -3.77 2.99 -7.85
N HIS A 218 -4.16 2.30 -8.92
CA HIS A 218 -3.88 2.74 -10.29
C HIS A 218 -4.57 4.07 -10.62
N LEU A 219 -5.83 4.22 -10.21
CA LEU A 219 -6.62 5.44 -10.32
C LEU A 219 -5.99 6.61 -9.56
N MET A 220 -5.47 6.40 -8.35
CA MET A 220 -4.81 7.45 -7.60
C MET A 220 -3.48 7.88 -8.25
N ASN A 221 -2.73 6.94 -8.83
CA ASN A 221 -1.51 7.26 -9.56
C ASN A 221 -1.82 8.09 -10.82
N HIS A 222 -2.83 7.70 -11.59
CA HIS A 222 -3.35 8.49 -12.71
C HIS A 222 -3.78 9.88 -12.28
N LEU A 223 -4.51 10.01 -11.17
CA LEU A 223 -4.96 11.30 -10.65
C LEU A 223 -3.77 12.20 -10.28
N LYS A 224 -2.78 11.68 -9.57
CA LYS A 224 -1.56 12.42 -9.20
C LYS A 224 -0.76 12.87 -10.41
N ASP A 225 -0.61 12.01 -11.41
CA ASP A 225 0.14 12.34 -12.63
C ASP A 225 -0.62 13.37 -13.46
N TYR A 226 -1.94 13.19 -13.63
CA TYR A 226 -2.81 14.12 -14.35
C TYR A 226 -2.82 15.52 -13.72
N VAL A 227 -3.07 15.60 -12.41
CA VAL A 227 -3.20 16.87 -11.70
C VAL A 227 -1.88 17.64 -11.72
N ARG A 228 -0.73 16.96 -11.54
CA ARG A 228 0.59 17.61 -11.61
C ARG A 228 0.99 18.03 -13.01
N ALA A 229 0.52 17.34 -14.05
CA ALA A 229 0.80 17.69 -15.43
C ALA A 229 -0.07 18.86 -15.92
N THR A 230 -1.28 19.00 -15.39
CA THR A 230 -2.30 19.94 -15.91
C THR A 230 -2.55 21.16 -15.01
N SER A 231 -2.06 21.15 -13.76
CA SER A 231 -2.37 22.19 -12.77
C SER A 231 -1.19 22.44 -11.81
N PRO A 232 -1.18 23.58 -11.09
CA PRO A 232 -0.15 23.88 -10.08
C PRO A 232 -0.37 23.14 -8.74
N ILE A 233 -1.30 22.20 -8.69
CA ILE A 233 -1.68 21.51 -7.45
C ILE A 233 -0.57 20.57 -6.99
N LYS A 234 -0.20 20.70 -5.72
CA LYS A 234 0.84 19.90 -5.03
C LYS A 234 0.27 19.04 -3.92
N TYR A 235 -0.90 19.41 -3.39
CA TYR A 235 -1.50 18.77 -2.22
C TYR A 235 -2.89 18.21 -2.52
N PHE A 236 -3.20 17.06 -1.95
CA PHE A 236 -4.58 16.60 -1.81
C PHE A 236 -5.01 16.65 -0.35
N LEU A 237 -6.23 17.11 -0.12
CA LEU A 237 -6.91 17.04 1.16
C LEU A 237 -8.16 16.18 1.00
N THR A 238 -8.45 15.34 1.98
CA THR A 238 -9.65 14.49 1.98
C THR A 238 -10.12 14.26 3.40
N TYR A 239 -11.42 14.16 3.59
CA TYR A 239 -11.98 13.50 4.76
C TYR A 239 -12.12 12.01 4.44
N ALA A 240 -11.45 11.18 5.22
CA ALA A 240 -11.47 9.73 5.05
C ALA A 240 -12.28 9.08 6.18
N ASP A 241 -13.23 8.23 5.80
CA ASP A 241 -13.91 7.32 6.72
C ASP A 241 -12.88 6.36 7.36
N ASN A 242 -13.16 5.87 8.58
CA ASN A 242 -12.26 4.98 9.31
C ASN A 242 -11.81 3.75 8.51
N TYR A 243 -12.70 3.18 7.68
CA TYR A 243 -12.40 2.04 6.81
C TYR A 243 -11.46 2.39 5.64
N ALA A 244 -11.43 3.66 5.22
CA ALA A 244 -10.64 4.15 4.09
C ALA A 244 -9.25 4.67 4.49
N ILE A 245 -9.01 4.94 5.78
CA ILE A 245 -7.72 5.46 6.28
C ILE A 245 -6.55 4.59 5.82
N GLY A 246 -6.68 3.26 5.89
CA GLY A 246 -5.63 2.34 5.44
C GLY A 246 -5.32 2.44 3.94
N TYR A 247 -6.34 2.66 3.11
CA TYR A 247 -6.16 2.93 1.68
C TYR A 247 -5.40 4.24 1.45
N PHE A 248 -5.85 5.34 2.07
CA PHE A 248 -5.22 6.65 1.91
C PHE A 248 -3.79 6.67 2.46
N LYS A 249 -3.51 6.02 3.61
CA LYS A 249 -2.13 5.82 4.12
C LYS A 249 -1.24 5.14 3.06
N LYS A 250 -1.71 4.07 2.42
CA LYS A 250 -0.97 3.39 1.32
C LYS A 250 -0.76 4.28 0.09
N GLN A 251 -1.63 5.26 -0.12
CA GLN A 251 -1.48 6.27 -1.18
C GLN A 251 -0.63 7.47 -0.76
N GLY A 252 0.02 7.44 0.41
CA GLY A 252 0.88 8.54 0.88
C GLY A 252 0.10 9.72 1.48
N PHE A 253 -1.09 9.45 2.03
CA PHE A 253 -1.77 10.42 2.89
C PHE A 253 -1.37 10.23 4.35
N THR A 254 -1.31 11.32 5.09
CA THR A 254 -1.06 11.35 6.53
C THR A 254 -2.19 12.10 7.25
N LYS A 255 -2.40 11.79 8.54
CA LYS A 255 -3.31 12.56 9.41
C LYS A 255 -2.70 13.93 9.79
N GLU A 256 -1.39 14.09 9.63
CA GLU A 256 -0.68 15.33 9.92
C GLU A 256 -0.85 16.34 8.78
N ILE A 257 -1.60 17.41 9.05
CA ILE A 257 -1.86 18.47 8.07
C ILE A 257 -0.76 19.52 8.20
N THR A 258 0.20 19.49 7.27
CA THR A 258 1.30 20.46 7.20
C THR A 258 0.90 21.74 6.47
N LEU A 259 -0.20 21.70 5.71
CA LEU A 259 -0.73 22.87 5.02
C LEU A 259 -1.39 23.83 6.02
N ASP A 260 -1.01 25.11 5.97
CA ASP A 260 -1.51 26.13 6.88
C ASP A 260 -3.05 26.22 6.83
N LYS A 261 -3.68 26.34 8.01
CA LYS A 261 -5.15 26.37 8.14
C LYS A 261 -5.79 27.45 7.28
N SER A 262 -5.16 28.62 7.09
CA SER A 262 -5.69 29.70 6.25
C SER A 262 -5.79 29.33 4.75
N VAL A 263 -5.07 28.30 4.32
CA VAL A 263 -5.06 27.83 2.94
C VAL A 263 -6.32 27.00 2.64
N TRP A 264 -6.80 26.19 3.58
CA TRP A 264 -7.87 25.21 3.31
C TRP A 264 -9.13 25.37 4.17
N MET A 265 -9.02 25.98 5.35
CA MET A 265 -10.14 26.14 6.28
C MET A 265 -11.23 27.03 5.66
N GLY A 266 -12.46 26.53 5.65
CA GLY A 266 -13.62 27.18 5.02
C GLY A 266 -13.76 26.94 3.51
N TYR A 267 -12.79 26.28 2.86
CA TYR A 267 -12.86 25.92 1.44
C TYR A 267 -13.32 24.48 1.21
N ILE A 268 -12.82 23.56 2.03
CA ILE A 268 -13.20 22.15 2.01
C ILE A 268 -14.46 21.91 2.85
N LYS A 269 -15.14 20.80 2.61
CA LYS A 269 -16.31 20.38 3.40
C LYS A 269 -15.89 19.53 4.57
N ASP A 270 -16.42 19.87 5.74
CA ASP A 270 -16.25 19.06 6.95
C ASP A 270 -17.30 17.95 6.96
N TYR A 271 -16.85 16.71 7.11
CA TYR A 271 -17.72 15.55 7.19
C TYR A 271 -17.67 14.97 8.60
N GLU A 272 -18.84 14.86 9.23
CA GLU A 272 -18.97 14.30 10.58
C GLU A 272 -18.48 12.84 10.59
N GLY A 273 -17.55 12.53 11.51
CA GLY A 273 -16.95 11.19 11.62
C GLY A 273 -15.90 10.85 10.56
N GLY A 274 -15.50 11.80 9.70
CA GLY A 274 -14.35 11.67 8.80
C GLY A 274 -13.06 12.14 9.47
N THR A 275 -11.94 11.48 9.16
CA THR A 275 -10.60 11.94 9.54
C THR A 275 -10.01 12.77 8.42
N LEU A 276 -9.64 14.03 8.68
CA LEU A 276 -8.93 14.86 7.71
C LEU A 276 -7.53 14.27 7.45
N MET A 277 -7.19 14.09 6.17
CA MET A 277 -5.89 13.57 5.74
C MET A 277 -5.32 14.40 4.59
N GLN A 278 -3.99 14.54 4.59
CA GLN A 278 -3.24 15.27 3.57
C GLN A 278 -2.30 14.34 2.80
N CYS A 279 -2.27 14.45 1.48
CA CYS A 279 -1.19 13.91 0.64
C CYS A 279 -0.36 15.05 0.06
N SER A 280 0.94 15.05 0.34
CA SER A 280 1.92 15.92 -0.31
C SER A 280 2.54 15.15 -1.47
N MET A 281 2.24 15.56 -2.69
CA MET A 281 2.76 14.85 -3.87
C MET A 281 4.25 15.12 -4.06
N LEU A 282 4.96 14.11 -4.54
CA LEU A 282 6.36 14.19 -4.91
C LEU A 282 6.54 15.09 -6.15
N PRO A 283 7.74 15.66 -6.35
CA PRO A 283 8.03 16.52 -7.50
C PRO A 283 7.66 15.90 -8.85
N SER A 284 7.25 16.74 -9.80
CA SER A 284 6.71 16.34 -11.11
C SER A 284 7.67 15.55 -12.00
N ILE A 285 8.98 15.59 -11.71
CA ILE A 285 9.99 14.76 -12.39
C ILE A 285 9.73 13.25 -12.22
N LEU A 286 9.03 12.86 -11.14
CA LEU A 286 8.68 11.46 -10.87
C LEU A 286 7.24 11.20 -11.31
N ARG A 287 7.01 10.21 -12.18
CA ARG A 287 5.66 9.72 -12.52
C ARG A 287 5.22 8.64 -11.53
N TYR A 288 4.03 8.79 -10.93
CA TYR A 288 3.49 7.80 -10.00
C TYR A 288 3.11 6.50 -10.70
N LEU A 289 2.70 6.55 -11.97
CA LEU A 289 2.45 5.36 -12.78
C LEU A 289 3.70 4.47 -12.93
N ASP A 290 4.90 5.06 -12.91
CA ASP A 290 6.16 4.32 -12.96
C ASP A 290 6.76 4.02 -11.58
N SER A 291 6.08 4.39 -10.49
CA SER A 291 6.63 4.31 -9.13
C SER A 291 7.15 2.91 -8.78
N GLY A 292 6.44 1.85 -9.19
CA GLY A 292 6.89 0.47 -9.00
C GLY A 292 8.21 0.15 -9.70
N LYS A 293 8.39 0.63 -10.94
CA LYS A 293 9.64 0.45 -11.70
C LYS A 293 10.77 1.30 -11.13
N ILE A 294 10.48 2.54 -10.73
CA ILE A 294 11.45 3.43 -10.09
C ILE A 294 11.97 2.80 -8.79
N LEU A 295 11.08 2.26 -7.94
CA LEU A 295 11.47 1.59 -6.70
C LEU A 295 12.29 0.32 -6.97
N LEU A 296 11.96 -0.45 -8.01
CA LEU A 296 12.76 -1.60 -8.44
C LEU A 296 14.18 -1.18 -8.84
N LEU A 297 14.31 -0.12 -9.65
CA LEU A 297 15.61 0.41 -10.07
C LEU A 297 16.42 0.96 -8.90
N GLN A 298 15.78 1.66 -7.96
CA GLN A 298 16.43 2.14 -6.74
C GLN A 298 16.93 0.98 -5.87
N LYS A 299 16.11 -0.06 -5.69
CA LYS A 299 16.51 -1.29 -4.98
C LYS A 299 17.71 -1.95 -5.65
N ALA A 300 17.66 -2.13 -6.97
CA ALA A 300 18.76 -2.73 -7.73
C ALA A 300 20.06 -1.92 -7.62
N ALA A 301 19.99 -0.60 -7.68
CA ALA A 301 21.16 0.28 -7.52
C ALA A 301 21.80 0.13 -6.13
N ILE A 302 20.98 0.08 -5.07
CA ILE A 302 21.43 -0.16 -3.70
C ILE A 302 22.05 -1.55 -3.58
N GLU A 303 21.40 -2.59 -4.09
CA GLU A 303 21.89 -3.97 -4.06
C GLU A 303 23.20 -4.14 -4.83
N ARG A 304 23.36 -3.47 -5.98
CA ARG A 304 24.62 -3.44 -6.73
C ARG A 304 25.74 -2.82 -5.90
N LYS A 305 25.45 -1.73 -5.18
CA LYS A 305 26.43 -1.12 -4.28
C LYS A 305 26.76 -2.01 -3.10
N ILE A 306 25.76 -2.66 -2.49
CA ILE A 306 25.95 -3.65 -1.43
C ILE A 306 26.83 -4.78 -1.94
N ARG A 307 26.55 -5.36 -3.11
CA ARG A 307 27.34 -6.45 -3.71
C ARG A 307 28.80 -6.08 -3.99
N SER A 308 29.09 -4.80 -4.25
CA SER A 308 30.48 -4.33 -4.41
C SER A 308 31.30 -4.33 -3.12
N ARG A 309 30.64 -4.41 -1.95
CA ARG A 309 31.27 -4.37 -0.63
C ARG A 309 31.06 -5.66 0.15
N SER A 310 29.85 -6.19 0.09
CA SER A 310 29.41 -7.40 0.76
C SER A 310 29.79 -8.63 -0.05
N LYS A 311 30.25 -9.65 0.66
CA LYS A 311 30.54 -10.98 0.11
C LYS A 311 29.37 -11.96 0.35
N SER A 312 28.22 -11.49 0.83
CA SER A 312 27.08 -12.33 1.19
C SER A 312 26.48 -13.10 0.00
N ASN A 313 26.70 -12.65 -1.23
CA ASN A 313 26.26 -13.34 -2.44
C ASN A 313 27.13 -14.54 -2.83
N ILE A 314 28.27 -14.76 -2.16
CA ILE A 314 29.17 -15.88 -2.44
C ILE A 314 28.65 -17.11 -1.71
N VAL A 315 28.09 -18.06 -2.46
CA VAL A 315 27.72 -19.38 -1.92
C VAL A 315 29.00 -20.17 -1.66
N ARG A 316 29.22 -20.53 -0.39
CA ARG A 316 30.40 -21.31 0.03
C ARG A 316 30.04 -22.79 0.16
N PRO A 317 30.99 -23.70 -0.11
CA PRO A 317 30.74 -25.13 0.02
C PRO A 317 30.34 -25.46 1.47
N GLY A 318 29.40 -26.40 1.61
CA GLY A 318 28.98 -26.88 2.92
C GLY A 318 30.14 -27.48 3.71
N LEU A 319 30.12 -27.29 5.03
CA LEU A 319 31.13 -27.81 5.94
C LEU A 319 31.09 -29.35 5.96
N GLN A 320 32.15 -29.99 5.47
CA GLN A 320 32.20 -31.46 5.36
C GLN A 320 32.30 -32.15 6.72
N ILE A 321 32.75 -31.45 7.76
CA ILE A 321 32.97 -32.01 9.10
C ILE A 321 31.69 -32.59 9.72
N PHE A 322 30.54 -32.00 9.38
CA PHE A 322 29.21 -32.44 9.84
C PHE A 322 28.71 -33.73 9.16
N LYS A 323 29.30 -34.14 8.03
CA LYS A 323 28.97 -35.44 7.41
C LYS A 323 29.56 -36.61 8.18
N THR A 324 30.75 -36.43 8.76
CA THR A 324 31.50 -37.46 9.47
C THR A 324 31.21 -37.50 10.97
N ASN A 325 30.95 -36.35 11.61
CA ASN A 325 30.64 -36.28 13.03
C ASN A 325 29.51 -35.27 13.30
N LYS A 326 28.43 -35.72 13.94
CA LYS A 326 27.26 -34.87 14.27
C LYS A 326 27.46 -33.97 15.49
N ASN A 327 28.39 -34.29 16.39
CA ASN A 327 28.61 -33.56 17.65
C ASN A 327 29.98 -32.85 17.67
N VAL A 328 30.26 -32.00 16.67
CA VAL A 328 31.48 -31.18 16.64
C VAL A 328 31.11 -29.71 16.87
N THR A 329 31.75 -29.11 17.87
CA THR A 329 31.72 -27.66 18.09
C THR A 329 32.84 -27.01 17.30
N LEU A 330 32.51 -26.18 16.32
CA LEU A 330 33.47 -25.41 15.53
C LEU A 330 33.67 -24.02 16.13
N ASP A 331 34.89 -23.49 16.06
CA ASP A 331 35.13 -22.07 16.28
C ASP A 331 34.69 -21.28 15.02
N TYR A 332 34.14 -20.08 15.22
CA TYR A 332 33.61 -19.24 14.13
C TYR A 332 34.71 -18.81 13.14
N LYS A 333 35.96 -18.76 13.61
CA LYS A 333 37.14 -18.46 12.77
C LYS A 333 37.40 -19.53 11.72
N ASP A 334 37.01 -20.76 12.01
CA ASP A 334 37.24 -21.92 11.14
C ASP A 334 36.16 -22.07 10.07
N ILE A 335 35.10 -21.24 10.12
CA ILE A 335 34.01 -21.24 9.16
C ILE A 335 34.38 -20.35 7.97
N PRO A 336 34.64 -20.93 6.77
CA PRO A 336 34.98 -20.16 5.59
C PRO A 336 33.86 -19.16 5.27
N GLY A 337 34.21 -17.88 5.14
CA GLY A 337 33.26 -16.81 4.84
C GLY A 337 32.70 -16.04 6.01
N LEU A 338 32.68 -16.62 7.21
CA LEU A 338 32.21 -15.94 8.40
C LEU A 338 33.25 -14.90 8.86
N ALA A 339 34.52 -15.32 8.96
CA ALA A 339 35.63 -14.42 9.26
C ALA A 339 35.84 -13.34 8.19
N GLU A 340 35.68 -13.70 6.90
CA GLU A 340 35.83 -12.76 5.78
C GLU A 340 34.69 -11.74 5.66
N ALA A 341 33.51 -12.07 6.19
CA ALA A 341 32.36 -11.17 6.25
C ALA A 341 32.48 -10.16 7.40
N GLY A 342 33.53 -10.25 8.23
CA GLY A 342 33.71 -9.39 9.40
C GLY A 342 32.72 -9.70 10.52
N TRP A 343 32.20 -10.94 10.55
CA TRP A 343 31.30 -11.38 11.61
C TRP A 343 32.02 -11.32 12.96
N SER A 344 31.36 -10.73 13.95
CA SER A 344 31.81 -10.73 15.34
C SER A 344 30.67 -11.20 16.25
N GLU A 345 31.04 -11.80 17.37
CA GLU A 345 30.08 -12.24 18.40
C GLU A 345 29.23 -11.06 18.91
N GLU A 346 29.77 -9.84 18.90
CA GLU A 346 29.03 -8.62 19.24
C GLU A 346 27.97 -8.26 18.20
N MET A 347 28.30 -8.36 16.90
CA MET A 347 27.34 -8.13 15.81
C MET A 347 26.22 -9.18 15.84
N ASP A 348 26.55 -10.43 16.12
CA ASP A 348 25.57 -11.52 16.22
C ASP A 348 24.65 -11.32 17.42
N LYS A 349 25.19 -10.99 18.59
CA LYS A 349 24.39 -10.61 19.77
C LYS A 349 23.50 -9.41 19.49
N LEU A 350 23.95 -8.42 18.71
CA LEU A 350 23.13 -7.28 18.32
C LEU A 350 22.02 -7.67 17.32
N ALA A 351 22.31 -8.57 16.38
CA ALA A 351 21.34 -9.06 15.40
C ALA A 351 20.29 -9.99 16.01
N GLN A 352 20.68 -10.78 17.03
CA GLN A 352 19.81 -11.67 17.79
C GLN A 352 18.98 -10.94 18.84
N LYS A 353 19.31 -9.69 19.19
CA LYS A 353 18.41 -8.87 20.02
C LYS A 353 17.07 -8.72 19.28
N PRO A 354 15.96 -9.22 19.86
CA PRO A 354 14.65 -9.00 19.29
C PRO A 354 14.48 -7.49 19.12
N LYS A 355 14.25 -7.03 17.88
CA LYS A 355 14.01 -5.61 17.61
C LYS A 355 12.75 -5.08 18.28
N ARG A 356 11.86 -5.99 18.68
CA ARG A 356 10.60 -5.72 19.38
C ARG A 356 10.38 -6.79 20.42
N GLY A 357 9.77 -6.42 21.54
CA GLY A 357 9.50 -7.33 22.64
C GLY A 357 8.61 -8.52 22.22
N PRO A 358 8.67 -9.64 22.95
CA PRO A 358 7.89 -10.86 22.64
C PRO A 358 6.38 -10.61 22.58
N HIS A 359 5.88 -9.60 23.30
CA HIS A 359 4.47 -9.25 23.36
C HIS A 359 4.01 -8.32 22.23
N TYR A 360 4.91 -7.83 21.37
CA TYR A 360 4.60 -6.81 20.37
C TYR A 360 3.45 -7.22 19.43
N ASN A 361 3.51 -8.43 18.88
CA ASN A 361 2.48 -8.91 17.96
C ASN A 361 1.12 -9.04 18.64
N PHE A 362 1.08 -9.49 19.89
CA PHE A 362 -0.15 -9.57 20.66
C PHE A 362 -0.71 -8.18 20.96
N MET A 363 0.14 -7.22 21.37
CA MET A 363 -0.27 -5.83 21.57
C MET A 363 -0.86 -5.21 20.30
N VAL A 364 -0.25 -5.44 19.13
CA VAL A 364 -0.77 -4.95 17.84
C VAL A 364 -2.14 -5.54 17.51
N THR A 365 -2.29 -6.86 17.66
CA THR A 365 -3.57 -7.53 17.39
C THR A 365 -4.66 -7.04 18.33
N LEU A 366 -4.39 -7.04 19.65
CA LEU A 366 -5.34 -6.58 20.67
C LEU A 366 -5.71 -5.10 20.47
N PHE A 367 -4.73 -4.24 20.21
CA PHE A 367 -4.96 -2.82 19.92
C PHE A 367 -5.84 -2.62 18.70
N SER A 368 -5.54 -3.31 17.58
CA SER A 368 -6.32 -3.23 16.34
C SER A 368 -7.77 -3.68 16.56
N GLU A 369 -7.98 -4.77 17.29
CA GLU A 369 -9.33 -5.24 17.64
C GLU A 369 -10.09 -4.24 18.52
N MET A 370 -9.42 -3.64 19.51
CA MET A 370 -10.01 -2.59 20.35
C MET A 370 -10.38 -1.36 19.52
N GLN A 371 -9.50 -0.91 18.63
CA GLN A 371 -9.72 0.29 17.80
C GLN A 371 -10.92 0.11 16.84
N ASN A 372 -11.13 -1.11 16.35
CA ASN A 372 -12.24 -1.44 15.44
C ASN A 372 -13.56 -1.75 16.16
N HIS A 373 -13.56 -1.83 17.50
CA HIS A 373 -14.77 -2.14 18.26
C HIS A 373 -15.78 -0.97 18.22
N PRO A 374 -17.10 -1.21 18.05
CA PRO A 374 -18.10 -0.14 17.92
C PRO A 374 -18.17 0.86 19.09
N SER A 375 -17.71 0.46 20.28
CA SER A 375 -17.64 1.32 21.47
C SER A 375 -16.34 2.13 21.60
N ALA A 376 -15.41 2.04 20.65
CA ALA A 376 -14.11 2.69 20.71
C ALA A 376 -14.09 4.16 20.25
N TRP A 377 -15.12 4.59 19.51
CA TRP A 377 -15.18 5.95 18.94
C TRP A 377 -14.92 7.09 19.94
N PRO A 378 -15.35 7.05 21.23
CA PRO A 378 -15.09 8.17 22.14
C PRO A 378 -13.63 8.27 22.58
N PHE A 379 -12.85 7.21 22.39
CA PHE A 379 -11.47 7.09 22.83
C PHE A 379 -10.51 7.15 21.65
N ALA A 380 -11.00 7.41 20.44
CA ALA A 380 -10.21 7.32 19.21
C ALA A 380 -9.11 8.41 19.13
N VAL A 381 -9.34 9.58 19.73
CA VAL A 381 -8.45 10.74 19.74
C VAL A 381 -8.47 11.42 21.12
N PRO A 382 -7.48 12.26 21.46
CA PRO A 382 -7.48 13.01 22.71
C PRO A 382 -8.72 13.91 22.84
N VAL A 383 -9.21 14.09 24.07
CA VAL A 383 -10.34 14.99 24.35
C VAL A 383 -9.96 16.43 23.98
N ASN A 384 -10.75 17.07 23.11
CA ASN A 384 -10.46 18.43 22.68
C ASN A 384 -10.68 19.43 23.83
N LYS A 385 -9.62 20.15 24.24
CA LYS A 385 -9.68 21.17 25.30
C LYS A 385 -10.65 22.31 24.96
N ASP A 386 -10.81 22.65 23.69
CA ASP A 386 -11.71 23.73 23.28
C ASP A 386 -13.19 23.32 23.40
N GLU A 387 -13.49 22.02 23.30
CA GLU A 387 -14.85 21.46 23.46
C GLU A 387 -15.17 21.12 24.92
N VAL A 388 -14.16 20.68 25.68
CA VAL A 388 -14.29 20.29 27.09
C VAL A 388 -13.23 21.02 27.93
N PRO A 389 -13.46 22.30 28.29
CA PRO A 389 -12.45 23.17 28.87
C PRO A 389 -11.86 22.72 30.21
N ASP A 390 -12.68 22.07 31.05
CA ASP A 390 -12.31 21.62 32.41
C ASP A 390 -11.73 20.20 32.44
N TYR A 391 -11.71 19.49 31.31
CA TYR A 391 -11.29 18.08 31.26
C TYR A 391 -9.88 17.87 31.82
N TYR A 392 -8.93 18.69 31.37
CA TYR A 392 -7.52 18.60 31.79
C TYR A 392 -7.25 19.18 33.19
N ASP A 393 -8.23 19.87 33.77
CA ASP A 393 -8.18 20.28 35.18
C ASP A 393 -8.59 19.13 36.10
N VAL A 394 -9.47 18.24 35.63
CA VAL A 394 -9.93 17.06 36.37
C VAL A 394 -9.02 15.84 36.12
N ILE A 395 -8.70 15.55 34.86
CA ILE A 395 -7.90 14.39 34.44
C ILE A 395 -6.44 14.79 34.27
N LYS A 396 -5.56 14.20 35.10
CA LYS A 396 -4.13 14.55 35.17
C LYS A 396 -3.23 13.74 34.22
N GLU A 397 -3.63 12.51 33.92
CA GLU A 397 -2.89 11.61 33.03
C GLU A 397 -3.81 11.24 31.86
N PRO A 398 -4.02 12.13 30.87
CA PRO A 398 -4.89 11.84 29.74
C PRO A 398 -4.30 10.71 28.88
N MET A 399 -5.17 9.85 28.34
CA MET A 399 -4.80 8.76 27.45
C MET A 399 -5.93 8.50 26.47
N ASP A 400 -5.59 8.09 25.25
CA ASP A 400 -6.50 7.78 24.16
C ASP A 400 -5.85 6.76 23.20
N LEU A 401 -6.67 6.17 22.32
CA LEU A 401 -6.22 5.12 21.40
C LEU A 401 -5.21 5.63 20.37
N SER A 402 -5.29 6.88 19.89
CA SER A 402 -4.30 7.40 18.94
C SER A 402 -2.93 7.61 19.59
N THR A 403 -2.90 8.03 20.86
CA THR A 403 -1.66 8.11 21.64
C THR A 403 -1.07 6.71 21.88
N MET A 404 -1.91 5.72 22.21
CA MET A 404 -1.48 4.33 22.32
C MET A 404 -0.96 3.76 20.97
N GLU A 405 -1.62 4.06 19.84
CA GLU A 405 -1.19 3.68 18.48
C GLU A 405 0.25 4.18 18.24
N SER A 406 0.50 5.46 18.51
CA SER A 406 1.81 6.09 18.35
C SER A 406 2.87 5.47 19.27
N LYS A 407 2.54 5.21 20.54
CA LYS A 407 3.47 4.53 21.47
C LYS A 407 3.81 3.12 20.99
N LEU A 408 2.84 2.38 20.48
CA LEU A 408 3.05 1.04 19.97
C LEU A 408 3.90 1.03 18.70
N GLU A 409 3.61 1.88 17.72
CA GLU A 409 4.37 1.97 16.46
C GLU A 409 5.84 2.34 16.69
N ASN A 410 6.11 3.18 17.70
CA ASN A 410 7.44 3.68 18.06
C ASN A 410 8.15 2.85 19.15
N ASP A 411 7.68 1.63 19.43
CA ASP A 411 8.29 0.69 20.39
C ASP A 411 8.47 1.29 21.81
N LYS A 412 7.47 2.06 22.27
CA LYS A 412 7.45 2.71 23.60
C LYS A 412 6.83 1.86 24.71
N TYR A 413 6.41 0.64 24.39
CA TYR A 413 5.90 -0.33 25.37
C TYR A 413 6.95 -1.43 25.58
N GLU A 414 7.69 -1.34 26.68
CA GLU A 414 8.73 -2.33 27.02
C GLU A 414 8.13 -3.63 27.58
N SER A 415 6.92 -3.55 28.14
CA SER A 415 6.17 -4.69 28.67
C SER A 415 4.68 -4.60 28.36
N PHE A 416 3.99 -5.75 28.43
CA PHE A 416 2.54 -5.81 28.27
C PHE A 416 1.80 -5.03 29.39
N ASP A 417 2.37 -4.96 30.60
CA ASP A 417 1.80 -4.17 31.70
C ASP A 417 1.71 -2.67 31.37
N GLN A 418 2.71 -2.12 30.69
CA GLN A 418 2.70 -0.71 30.29
C GLN A 418 1.59 -0.43 29.26
N PHE A 419 1.39 -1.35 28.32
CA PHE A 419 0.31 -1.28 27.35
C PHE A 419 -1.07 -1.39 28.04
N LEU A 420 -1.21 -2.34 28.96
CA LEU A 420 -2.45 -2.58 29.69
C LEU A 420 -2.79 -1.44 30.65
N TYR A 421 -1.78 -0.82 31.26
CA TYR A 421 -1.93 0.37 32.09
C TYR A 421 -2.55 1.51 31.30
N ASP A 422 -2.01 1.84 30.12
CA ASP A 422 -2.57 2.90 29.26
C ASP A 422 -4.00 2.56 28.80
N ALA A 423 -4.26 1.31 28.41
CA ALA A 423 -5.60 0.87 28.03
C ALA A 423 -6.60 1.04 29.18
N ARG A 424 -6.24 0.63 30.39
CA ARG A 424 -7.06 0.79 31.60
C ARG A 424 -7.20 2.26 32.00
N LEU A 425 -6.20 3.08 31.75
CA LEU A 425 -6.21 4.52 32.03
C LEU A 425 -7.28 5.24 31.19
N ILE A 426 -7.47 4.86 29.92
CA ILE A 426 -8.58 5.36 29.08
C ILE A 426 -9.92 5.15 29.79
N PHE A 427 -10.19 3.93 30.25
CA PHE A 427 -11.46 3.59 30.89
C PHE A 427 -11.63 4.25 32.25
N LYS A 428 -10.56 4.26 33.06
CA LYS A 428 -10.54 4.92 34.36
C LYS A 428 -10.84 6.41 34.25
N ASN A 429 -10.14 7.12 33.36
CA ASN A 429 -10.34 8.55 33.14
C ASN A 429 -11.77 8.85 32.65
N CYS A 430 -12.28 8.02 31.73
CA CYS A 430 -13.65 8.16 31.26
C CYS A 430 -14.66 8.05 32.42
N ARG A 431 -14.49 7.07 33.32
CA ARG A 431 -15.37 6.88 34.47
C ARG A 431 -15.21 7.92 35.57
N SER A 432 -14.01 8.48 35.74
CA SER A 432 -13.75 9.54 36.71
C SER A 432 -14.37 10.87 36.28
N TYR A 433 -14.43 11.14 34.98
CA TYR A 433 -14.99 12.40 34.45
C TYR A 433 -16.49 12.31 34.15
N ASN A 434 -16.98 11.18 33.64
CA ASN A 434 -18.36 11.04 33.17
C ASN A 434 -19.25 10.27 34.16
N SER A 435 -20.53 10.64 34.24
CA SER A 435 -21.54 9.90 35.01
C SER A 435 -21.87 8.54 34.38
N GLU A 436 -22.26 7.55 35.21
CA GLU A 436 -22.61 6.19 34.79
C GLU A 436 -23.76 6.10 33.77
N SER A 437 -24.64 7.11 33.75
CA SER A 437 -25.77 7.17 32.83
C SER A 437 -25.35 7.49 31.39
N THR A 438 -24.17 8.09 31.21
CA THR A 438 -23.67 8.59 29.92
C THR A 438 -23.28 7.46 28.96
N THR A 439 -23.37 7.76 27.66
CA THR A 439 -22.90 6.84 26.60
C THR A 439 -21.39 6.59 26.71
N TYR A 440 -20.61 7.59 27.13
CA TYR A 440 -19.16 7.47 27.34
C TYR A 440 -18.81 6.41 28.38
N PHE A 441 -19.43 6.47 29.56
CA PHE A 441 -19.21 5.50 30.63
C PHE A 441 -19.61 4.08 30.20
N LYS A 442 -20.76 3.93 29.53
CA LYS A 442 -21.22 2.64 28.98
C LYS A 442 -20.24 2.09 27.94
N ASN A 443 -19.69 2.94 27.08
CA ASN A 443 -18.71 2.53 26.08
C ASN A 443 -17.37 2.11 26.69
N ALA A 444 -16.89 2.80 27.74
CA ALA A 444 -15.69 2.40 28.48
C ALA A 444 -15.86 0.97 29.04
N ASN A 445 -17.00 0.68 29.68
CA ASN A 445 -17.26 -0.65 30.24
C ASN A 445 -17.36 -1.74 29.17
N LYS A 446 -17.98 -1.44 28.02
CA LYS A 446 -18.07 -2.39 26.90
C LYS A 446 -16.70 -2.69 26.31
N LEU A 447 -15.89 -1.66 26.07
CA LEU A 447 -14.56 -1.83 25.48
C LEU A 447 -13.57 -2.50 26.44
N GLU A 448 -13.61 -2.15 27.73
CA GLU A 448 -12.81 -2.82 28.76
C GLU A 448 -13.18 -4.30 28.90
N LYS A 449 -14.47 -4.63 28.90
CA LYS A 449 -14.93 -6.02 28.91
C LYS A 449 -14.46 -6.78 27.67
N PHE A 450 -14.53 -6.16 26.50
CA PHE A 450 -14.03 -6.75 25.26
C PHE A 450 -12.52 -7.03 25.34
N MET A 451 -11.72 -6.05 25.76
CA MET A 451 -10.29 -6.20 25.97
C MET A 451 -9.97 -7.33 26.96
N ASN A 452 -10.63 -7.35 28.12
CA ASN A 452 -10.41 -8.38 29.13
C ASN A 452 -10.78 -9.77 28.63
N ASN A 453 -11.86 -9.91 27.85
CA ASN A 453 -12.21 -11.20 27.23
C ASN A 453 -11.10 -11.68 26.30
N LYS A 454 -10.57 -10.80 25.44
CA LYS A 454 -9.47 -11.14 24.52
C LYS A 454 -8.19 -11.54 25.25
N ILE A 455 -7.87 -10.87 26.35
CA ILE A 455 -6.73 -11.24 27.20
C ILE A 455 -6.98 -12.60 27.87
N LYS A 456 -8.19 -12.86 28.34
CA LYS A 456 -8.58 -14.11 29.00
C LYS A 456 -8.54 -15.31 28.05
N ASP A 457 -8.98 -15.13 26.81
CA ASP A 457 -8.99 -16.17 25.78
C ASP A 457 -7.56 -16.58 25.36
N SER A 458 -6.57 -15.72 25.62
CA SER A 458 -5.17 -16.01 25.35
C SER A 458 -4.50 -16.68 26.55
N ALA A 459 -4.17 -17.97 26.41
CA ALA A 459 -3.55 -18.77 27.47
C ALA A 459 -2.27 -18.14 28.06
N GLU A 460 -1.48 -17.44 27.23
CA GLU A 460 -0.25 -16.77 27.64
C GLU A 460 -0.48 -15.47 28.43
N TYR A 461 -1.62 -14.79 28.28
CA TYR A 461 -1.85 -13.45 28.83
C TYR A 461 -2.97 -13.40 29.89
N SER A 462 -3.67 -14.50 30.11
CA SER A 462 -4.79 -14.58 31.07
C SER A 462 -4.41 -14.13 32.49
N HIS A 463 -3.17 -14.40 32.92
CA HIS A 463 -2.64 -14.00 34.23
C HIS A 463 -2.54 -12.49 34.46
N TYR A 464 -2.61 -11.65 33.42
CA TYR A 464 -2.64 -10.19 33.55
C TYR A 464 -3.99 -9.64 34.03
N LEU A 465 -5.00 -10.51 34.18
CA LEU A 465 -6.32 -10.18 34.70
C LEU A 465 -6.51 -10.53 36.18
N ASP A 466 -5.53 -11.21 36.78
CA ASP A 466 -5.58 -11.69 38.17
C ASP A 466 -5.30 -10.61 39.21
#